data_AF-A0A7V7S6T4-F1
#
_entry.id   AF-A0A7V7S6T4-F1
#
_cell.length_a   1.000
_cell.length_b   1.000
_cell.length_c   1.000
_cell.angle_alpha   90.00
_cell.angle_beta   90.00
_cell.angle_gamma   90.00
#
_symmetry.space_group_name_H-M   'P 1'
#
loop_
_entity.id
_entity.type
_entity.pdbx_description
1 polymer ?
#
loop_
_entity_poly.entity_id
_entity_poly.type
_entity_poly.pdbx_seq_one_letter_code
_entity_poly.pdbx_strand_id
1 'polypeptide(L)'
;MGVVETAEWLHLYYGRPEKLCEKFTKYIPLPKERLYRFLISKGMYRPIMRGEQEIKELEKKEIWKELSMEYDKLKKWLNGPDIPIFILLSDSYNRTVQEEYNGKAGLSMRHVIFLFVCGRNSLEELKALLAHEYHHICRLHQIETKETEYTLLDTMIMEGLAEQAVTERYTEKNNAPWTTYLSKEEALYYWRNVVHERITIKRGTREHDILLNGLHSYPKMLGYALGFHIVKDCVALEEDTLSLLSIDAKEILGKANTFHVP
;
A
#
# COMPACT_ATOMS: atom_id res chain seq x y z
N MET A 1 19.99 1.40 0.47
CA MET A 1 19.66 0.39 1.48
C MET A 1 18.82 -0.74 0.87
N GLY A 2 17.96 -0.50 -0.12
CA GLY A 2 17.43 -1.55 -1.02
C GLY A 2 16.64 -2.68 -0.35
N VAL A 3 16.36 -3.74 -1.10
CA VAL A 3 15.77 -4.97 -0.53
C VAL A 3 16.81 -5.65 0.36
N VAL A 4 16.45 -5.85 1.62
CA VAL A 4 17.32 -6.49 2.62
C VAL A 4 17.13 -8.00 2.56
N GLU A 5 18.23 -8.75 2.63
CA GLU A 5 18.23 -10.21 2.64
C GLU A 5 17.71 -10.74 3.98
N THR A 6 16.38 -10.79 4.10
CA THR A 6 15.67 -11.22 5.31
C THR A 6 15.43 -12.73 5.36
N ALA A 7 15.71 -13.49 4.28
CA ALA A 7 15.47 -14.93 4.25
C ALA A 7 16.23 -15.66 5.37
N GLU A 8 17.52 -15.33 5.57
CA GLU A 8 18.34 -15.90 6.65
C GLU A 8 17.75 -15.60 8.03
N TRP A 9 17.21 -14.39 8.24
CA TRP A 9 16.62 -14.02 9.51
C TRP A 9 15.30 -14.74 9.75
N LEU A 10 14.51 -14.97 8.69
CA LEU A 10 13.28 -15.76 8.76
C LEU A 10 13.61 -17.21 9.14
N HIS A 11 14.59 -17.86 8.51
CA HIS A 11 15.00 -19.22 8.89
C HIS A 11 15.48 -19.30 10.34
N LEU A 12 16.28 -18.32 10.81
CA LEU A 12 16.84 -18.33 12.16
C LEU A 12 15.80 -18.05 13.25
N TYR A 13 14.80 -17.21 12.95
CA TYR A 13 13.85 -16.69 13.93
C TYR A 13 12.39 -17.04 13.63
N TYR A 14 12.10 -17.97 12.72
CA TYR A 14 10.73 -18.33 12.34
C TYR A 14 9.85 -18.64 13.56
N GLY A 15 10.32 -19.49 14.47
CA GLY A 15 9.58 -19.84 15.69
C GLY A 15 9.59 -18.76 16.79
N ARG A 16 10.32 -17.65 16.60
CA ARG A 16 10.54 -16.55 17.57
C ARG A 16 10.56 -15.19 16.86
N PRO A 17 9.45 -14.79 16.19
CA PRO A 17 9.38 -13.59 15.36
C PRO A 17 9.64 -12.28 16.14
N GLU A 18 9.48 -12.27 17.46
CA GLU A 18 9.88 -11.15 18.31
C GLU A 18 11.38 -10.86 18.26
N LYS A 19 12.23 -11.88 18.05
CA LYS A 19 13.68 -11.68 17.84
C LYS A 19 13.97 -11.02 16.50
N LEU A 20 13.21 -11.37 15.47
CA LEU A 20 13.28 -10.70 14.17
C LEU A 20 12.95 -9.21 14.30
N CYS A 21 11.93 -8.88 15.11
CA CYS A 21 11.53 -7.50 15.36
C CYS A 21 12.63 -6.63 16.00
N GLU A 22 13.61 -7.21 16.69
CA GLU A 22 14.77 -6.46 17.22
C GLU A 22 15.50 -5.70 16.10
N LYS A 23 15.56 -6.26 14.89
CA LYS A 23 16.18 -5.65 13.71
C LYS A 23 15.43 -4.42 13.19
N PHE A 24 14.15 -4.29 13.54
CA PHE A 24 13.24 -3.26 13.03
C PHE A 24 13.01 -2.11 14.01
N THR A 25 13.38 -2.27 15.28
CA THR A 25 13.20 -1.27 16.35
C THR A 25 13.81 0.10 16.04
N LYS A 26 14.86 0.14 15.22
CA LYS A 26 15.48 1.40 14.77
C LYS A 26 14.64 2.19 13.76
N TYR A 27 13.71 1.54 13.06
CA TYR A 27 12.80 2.18 12.10
C TYR A 27 11.43 2.45 12.72
N ILE A 28 10.98 1.56 13.60
CA ILE A 28 9.73 1.70 14.34
C ILE A 28 10.07 1.63 15.83
N PRO A 29 10.14 2.77 16.54
CA PRO A 29 10.66 2.87 17.91
C PRO A 29 9.66 2.32 18.94
N LEU A 30 9.38 1.03 18.85
CA LEU A 30 8.56 0.25 19.76
C LEU A 30 9.40 -0.88 20.35
N PRO A 31 9.18 -1.28 21.62
CA PRO A 31 9.75 -2.51 22.16
C PRO A 31 9.37 -3.72 21.29
N LYS A 32 10.27 -4.70 21.14
CA LYS A 32 10.14 -5.81 20.17
C LYS A 32 8.82 -6.57 20.27
N GLU A 33 8.27 -6.78 21.46
CA GLU A 33 6.99 -7.48 21.67
C GLU A 33 5.78 -6.63 21.24
N ARG A 34 5.87 -5.31 21.40
CA ARG A 34 4.85 -4.37 20.90
C ARG A 34 4.96 -4.21 19.39
N LEU A 35 6.19 -4.14 18.88
CA LEU A 35 6.46 -4.08 17.45
C LEU A 35 5.94 -5.32 16.73
N TYR A 36 6.18 -6.51 17.29
CA TYR A 36 5.65 -7.75 16.73
C TYR A 36 4.11 -7.72 16.63
N ARG A 37 3.42 -7.35 17.72
CA ARG A 37 1.96 -7.22 17.71
C ARG A 37 1.47 -6.19 16.68
N PHE A 38 2.17 -5.06 16.57
CA PHE A 38 1.87 -4.06 15.56
C PHE A 38 2.03 -4.62 14.15
N LEU A 39 3.15 -5.28 13.83
CA LEU A 39 3.37 -5.85 12.51
C LEU A 39 2.39 -6.98 12.20
N ILE A 40 1.97 -7.81 13.16
CA ILE A 40 0.88 -8.78 12.96
C ILE A 40 -0.41 -8.07 12.55
N SER A 41 -0.76 -6.96 13.21
CA SER A 41 -1.95 -6.18 12.86
C SER A 41 -1.88 -5.57 11.45
N LYS A 42 -0.68 -5.53 10.86
CA LYS A 42 -0.42 -5.05 9.49
C LYS A 42 -0.23 -6.18 8.47
N GLY A 43 -0.19 -7.44 8.92
CA GLY A 43 -0.11 -8.60 8.04
C GLY A 43 1.09 -9.52 8.28
N MET A 44 1.95 -9.27 9.26
CA MET A 44 3.08 -10.15 9.58
C MET A 44 2.62 -11.50 10.13
N TYR A 45 3.32 -12.56 9.73
CA TYR A 45 3.01 -13.93 10.13
C TYR A 45 2.99 -14.19 11.64
N ARG A 46 2.20 -15.21 11.98
CA ARG A 46 2.26 -15.94 13.24
C ARG A 46 2.84 -17.32 12.95
N PRO A 47 3.80 -17.83 13.74
CA PRO A 47 4.41 -19.12 13.45
C PRO A 47 3.38 -20.24 13.45
N ILE A 48 3.31 -20.98 12.33
CA ILE A 48 2.51 -22.19 12.18
C ILE A 48 3.40 -23.40 11.93
N MET A 49 2.86 -24.60 12.16
CA MET A 49 3.54 -25.83 11.79
C MET A 49 3.90 -25.81 10.29
N ARG A 50 5.17 -26.08 9.98
CA ARG A 50 5.72 -26.16 8.62
C ARG A 50 5.69 -24.87 7.79
N GLY A 51 5.38 -23.70 8.35
CA GLY A 51 5.38 -22.46 7.57
C GLY A 51 6.75 -21.99 7.10
N GLU A 52 7.86 -22.58 7.57
CA GLU A 52 9.19 -22.41 6.96
C GLU A 52 9.23 -22.86 5.48
N GLN A 53 8.29 -23.70 5.04
CA GLN A 53 8.15 -24.08 3.63
C GLN A 53 7.85 -22.85 2.75
N GLU A 54 7.12 -21.86 3.25
CA GLU A 54 6.82 -20.62 2.54
C GLU A 54 8.12 -19.86 2.21
N ILE A 55 9.10 -19.86 3.13
CA ILE A 55 10.41 -19.23 2.93
C ILE A 55 11.12 -19.89 1.73
N LYS A 56 11.13 -21.23 1.70
CA LYS A 56 11.78 -22.00 0.62
C LYS A 56 11.14 -21.78 -0.74
N GLU A 57 9.81 -21.65 -0.79
CA GLU A 57 9.11 -21.35 -2.05
C GLU A 57 9.45 -19.94 -2.57
N LEU A 58 9.60 -18.95 -1.68
CA LEU A 58 10.04 -17.61 -2.06
C LEU A 58 11.51 -17.59 -2.52
N GLU A 59 12.39 -18.35 -1.86
CA GLU A 59 13.81 -18.50 -2.25
C GLU A 59 13.93 -19.17 -3.62
N LYS A 60 13.16 -20.24 -3.87
CA LYS A 60 13.12 -20.93 -5.17
C LYS A 60 12.70 -20.01 -6.32
N LYS A 61 11.85 -19.02 -6.04
CA LYS A 61 11.41 -17.99 -6.98
C LYS A 61 12.36 -16.79 -7.08
N GLU A 62 13.48 -16.82 -6.35
CA GLU A 62 14.45 -15.72 -6.24
C GLU A 62 13.81 -14.36 -5.86
N ILE A 63 12.77 -14.35 -5.02
CA ILE A 63 11.95 -13.14 -4.77
C ILE A 63 12.78 -11.95 -4.27
N TRP A 64 13.72 -12.15 -3.35
CA TRP A 64 14.58 -11.06 -2.83
C TRP A 64 15.39 -10.38 -3.93
N LYS A 65 16.03 -11.18 -4.80
CA LYS A 65 16.83 -10.71 -5.93
C LYS A 65 15.96 -10.00 -6.96
N GLU A 66 14.83 -10.59 -7.34
CA GLU A 66 13.91 -10.03 -8.32
C GLU A 66 13.29 -8.70 -7.86
N LEU A 67 12.86 -8.62 -6.59
CA LEU A 67 12.34 -7.37 -6.03
C LEU A 67 13.43 -6.33 -5.83
N SER A 68 14.69 -6.73 -5.58
CA SER A 68 15.82 -5.78 -5.55
C SER A 68 16.03 -5.13 -6.92
N MET A 69 15.98 -5.92 -7.99
CA MET A 69 16.10 -5.39 -9.36
C MET A 69 14.91 -4.50 -9.74
N GLU A 70 13.70 -4.86 -9.30
CA GLU A 70 12.52 -4.02 -9.53
C GLU A 70 12.60 -2.71 -8.75
N TYR A 71 13.03 -2.76 -7.49
CA TYR A 71 13.25 -1.57 -6.66
C TYR A 71 14.19 -0.57 -7.35
N ASP A 72 15.30 -1.02 -7.92
CA ASP A 72 16.22 -0.12 -8.62
C ASP A 72 15.60 0.54 -9.86
N LYS A 73 14.68 -0.15 -10.54
CA LYS A 73 13.91 0.45 -11.65
C LYS A 73 12.91 1.48 -11.14
N LEU A 74 12.15 1.14 -10.10
CA LEU A 74 11.15 2.02 -9.49
C LEU A 74 11.80 3.28 -8.92
N LYS A 75 12.95 3.14 -8.25
CA LYS A 75 13.74 4.26 -7.72
C LYS A 75 14.17 5.23 -8.82
N LYS A 76 14.61 4.72 -9.97
CA LYS A 76 14.96 5.55 -11.13
C LYS A 76 13.73 6.22 -11.75
N TRP A 77 12.63 5.47 -11.88
CA TRP A 77 11.39 5.98 -12.49
C TRP A 77 10.75 7.10 -11.66
N LEU A 78 10.60 6.89 -10.34
CA LEU A 78 9.94 7.85 -9.44
C LEU A 78 10.91 8.90 -8.85
N ASN A 79 12.19 8.83 -9.21
CA ASN A 79 13.27 9.62 -8.58
C ASN A 79 13.19 9.58 -7.04
N GLY A 80 12.89 8.40 -6.51
CA GLY A 80 12.57 8.21 -5.10
C GLY A 80 13.80 8.01 -4.20
N PRO A 81 13.60 8.08 -2.87
CA PRO A 81 14.68 7.96 -1.90
C PRO A 81 15.20 6.53 -1.77
N ASP A 82 16.46 6.41 -1.36
CA ASP A 82 17.06 5.11 -1.03
C ASP A 82 16.66 4.67 0.39
N ILE A 83 15.79 3.66 0.48
CA ILE A 83 15.24 3.15 1.75
C ILE A 83 15.34 1.63 1.84
N PRO A 84 15.36 1.05 3.04
CA PRO A 84 15.28 -0.39 3.23
C PRO A 84 13.88 -0.95 2.97
N ILE A 85 13.82 -2.09 2.29
CA ILE A 85 12.61 -2.89 2.10
C ILE A 85 12.84 -4.25 2.77
N PHE A 86 11.92 -4.63 3.66
CA PHE A 86 11.94 -5.92 4.36
C PHE A 86 10.85 -6.83 3.83
N ILE A 87 11.23 -8.01 3.36
CA ILE A 87 10.28 -9.05 2.93
C ILE A 87 10.08 -10.02 4.10
N LEU A 88 8.84 -10.18 4.52
CA LEU A 88 8.44 -11.02 5.64
C LEU A 88 7.30 -11.93 5.22
N LEU A 89 7.08 -13.01 5.97
CA LEU A 89 5.93 -13.87 5.73
C LEU A 89 4.62 -13.17 6.14
N SER A 90 3.55 -13.46 5.42
CA SER A 90 2.22 -12.96 5.72
C SER A 90 1.45 -13.82 6.72
N ASP A 91 0.46 -13.21 7.37
CA ASP A 91 -0.41 -13.86 8.34
C ASP A 91 -1.40 -14.82 7.68
N SER A 92 -1.12 -16.13 7.81
CA SER A 92 -1.98 -17.21 7.32
C SER A 92 -3.36 -17.27 8.00
N TYR A 93 -3.51 -16.65 9.17
CA TYR A 93 -4.77 -16.64 9.92
C TYR A 93 -5.70 -15.48 9.52
N ASN A 94 -5.22 -14.47 8.80
CA ASN A 94 -6.04 -13.34 8.37
C ASN A 94 -6.82 -13.70 7.10
N ARG A 95 -8.01 -14.28 7.27
CA ARG A 95 -8.84 -14.79 6.17
C ARG A 95 -9.08 -13.74 5.07
N THR A 96 -9.41 -12.50 5.42
CA THR A 96 -9.65 -11.42 4.46
C THR A 96 -8.42 -11.16 3.60
N VAL A 97 -7.23 -11.05 4.22
CA VAL A 97 -5.97 -10.87 3.46
C VAL A 97 -5.68 -12.08 2.59
N GLN A 98 -5.92 -13.28 3.10
CA GLN A 98 -5.68 -14.52 2.36
C GLN A 98 -6.58 -14.66 1.12
N GLU A 99 -7.87 -14.40 1.26
CA GLU A 99 -8.88 -14.60 0.20
C GLU A 99 -8.89 -13.47 -0.82
N GLU A 100 -8.78 -12.21 -0.38
CA GLU A 100 -8.98 -11.05 -1.26
C GLU A 100 -7.68 -10.53 -1.84
N TYR A 101 -6.61 -10.56 -1.06
CA TYR A 101 -5.32 -10.02 -1.47
C TYR A 101 -4.33 -11.13 -1.83
N ASN A 102 -4.80 -12.38 -1.95
CA ASN A 102 -3.96 -13.56 -2.17
C ASN A 102 -2.86 -13.70 -1.11
N GLY A 103 -3.13 -13.29 0.13
CA GLY A 103 -2.18 -13.39 1.24
C GLY A 103 -1.04 -12.39 1.20
N LYS A 104 -1.12 -11.31 0.40
CA LYS A 104 -0.10 -10.24 0.40
C LYS A 104 -0.62 -8.97 1.05
N ALA A 105 0.28 -8.25 1.73
CA ALA A 105 0.01 -6.94 2.30
C ALA A 105 1.31 -6.13 2.33
N GLY A 106 1.20 -4.81 2.34
CA GLY A 106 2.33 -3.91 2.49
C GLY A 106 2.13 -2.94 3.66
N LEU A 107 3.26 -2.42 4.14
CA LEU A 107 3.28 -1.34 5.11
C LEU A 107 4.43 -0.40 4.76
N SER A 108 4.05 0.79 4.30
CA SER A 108 4.97 1.91 4.10
C SER A 108 4.98 2.84 5.31
N MET A 109 6.18 3.17 5.76
CA MET A 109 6.44 4.26 6.69
C MET A 109 7.54 5.12 6.09
N ARG A 110 7.59 6.42 6.44
CA ARG A 110 8.45 7.42 5.77
C ARG A 110 9.89 6.96 5.43
N HIS A 111 10.51 6.06 6.19
CA HIS A 111 11.88 5.59 5.92
C HIS A 111 12.03 4.06 5.77
N VAL A 112 10.95 3.30 5.60
CA VAL A 112 10.99 1.83 5.51
C VAL A 112 9.74 1.26 4.86
N ILE A 113 9.90 0.19 4.08
CA ILE A 113 8.78 -0.62 3.59
C ILE A 113 8.87 -2.03 4.18
N PHE A 114 7.73 -2.58 4.58
CA PHE A 114 7.56 -4.00 4.85
C PHE A 114 6.61 -4.60 3.84
N LEU A 115 7.04 -5.69 3.19
CA LEU A 115 6.19 -6.51 2.34
C LEU A 115 5.91 -7.82 3.08
N PHE A 116 4.64 -8.13 3.27
CA PHE A 116 4.17 -9.38 3.86
C PHE A 116 3.68 -10.28 2.74
N VAL A 117 4.35 -11.41 2.51
CA VAL A 117 4.15 -12.25 1.33
C VAL A 117 4.10 -13.74 1.71
N CYS A 118 3.60 -14.58 0.81
CA CYS A 118 3.61 -16.03 0.96
C CYS A 118 4.05 -16.71 -0.34
N GLY A 119 4.48 -17.95 -0.23
CA GLY A 119 5.06 -18.77 -1.29
C GLY A 119 4.16 -18.97 -2.49
N ARG A 120 2.84 -18.77 -2.38
CA ARG A 120 1.92 -18.81 -3.54
C ARG A 120 1.91 -17.54 -4.38
N ASN A 121 2.38 -16.39 -3.86
CA ASN A 121 2.36 -15.14 -4.62
C ASN A 121 3.24 -15.24 -5.87
N SER A 122 2.74 -14.70 -6.98
CA SER A 122 3.51 -14.58 -8.21
C SER A 122 4.52 -13.43 -8.10
N LEU A 123 5.59 -13.49 -8.89
CA LEU A 123 6.56 -12.39 -8.91
C LEU A 123 5.90 -11.08 -9.37
N GLU A 124 4.98 -11.15 -10.33
CA GLU A 124 4.26 -10.00 -10.87
C GLU A 124 3.41 -9.31 -9.80
N GLU A 125 2.69 -10.09 -8.98
CA GLU A 125 1.93 -9.55 -7.84
C GLU A 125 2.81 -8.81 -6.85
N LEU A 126 4.01 -9.33 -6.58
CA LEU A 126 4.94 -8.71 -5.63
C LEU A 126 5.63 -7.47 -6.19
N LYS A 127 5.88 -7.42 -7.51
CA LYS A 127 6.37 -6.21 -8.20
C LYS A 127 5.31 -5.10 -8.15
N ALA A 128 4.04 -5.43 -8.41
CA ALA A 128 2.93 -4.50 -8.28
C ALA A 128 2.76 -3.97 -6.85
N LEU A 129 2.79 -4.87 -5.85
CA LEU A 129 2.75 -4.48 -4.43
C LEU A 129 3.91 -3.55 -4.07
N LEU A 130 5.14 -3.85 -4.50
CA LEU A 130 6.29 -3.01 -4.25
C LEU A 130 6.16 -1.63 -4.91
N ALA A 131 5.64 -1.56 -6.14
CA ALA A 131 5.41 -0.30 -6.83
C ALA A 131 4.40 0.58 -6.09
N HIS A 132 3.28 0.00 -5.63
CA HIS A 132 2.28 0.69 -4.82
C HIS A 132 2.90 1.27 -3.53
N GLU A 133 3.55 0.42 -2.73
CA GLU A 133 4.15 0.84 -1.46
C GLU A 133 5.26 1.88 -1.66
N TYR A 134 6.12 1.68 -2.67
CA TYR A 134 7.19 2.63 -2.95
C TYR A 134 6.67 3.97 -3.49
N HIS A 135 5.55 3.98 -4.20
CA HIS A 135 4.89 5.22 -4.60
C HIS A 135 4.45 6.05 -3.38
N HIS A 136 3.92 5.43 -2.32
CA HIS A 136 3.63 6.14 -1.07
C HIS A 136 4.88 6.81 -0.48
N ILE A 137 6.00 6.09 -0.44
CA ILE A 137 7.27 6.65 0.05
C ILE A 137 7.68 7.87 -0.77
N CYS A 138 7.61 7.77 -2.10
CA CYS A 138 8.00 8.87 -2.98
C CYS A 138 7.11 10.10 -2.75
N ARG A 139 5.78 9.91 -2.67
CA ARG A 139 4.84 11.00 -2.37
C ARG A 139 5.09 11.63 -0.99
N LEU A 140 5.31 10.82 0.04
CA LEU A 140 5.60 11.30 1.40
C LEU A 140 6.90 12.11 1.50
N HIS A 141 7.86 11.89 0.60
CA HIS A 141 9.09 12.68 0.53
C HIS A 141 8.93 13.99 -0.22
N GLN A 142 7.95 14.09 -1.13
CA GLN A 142 7.71 15.31 -1.91
C GLN A 142 6.73 16.26 -1.21
N ILE A 143 5.82 15.74 -0.38
CA ILE A 143 4.82 16.54 0.31
C ILE A 143 5.32 16.94 1.71
N GLU A 144 5.30 18.24 1.99
CA GLU A 144 5.72 18.82 3.28
C GLU A 144 4.66 18.66 4.39
N THR A 145 3.40 18.40 4.01
CA THR A 145 2.29 18.20 4.95
C THR A 145 2.62 17.08 5.94
N LYS A 146 2.51 17.39 7.23
CA LYS A 146 2.70 16.37 8.28
C LYS A 146 1.60 15.32 8.17
N GLU A 147 1.96 14.04 8.30
CA GLU A 147 1.00 12.93 8.27
C GLU A 147 -0.15 13.07 9.29
N THR A 148 0.09 13.80 10.39
CA THR A 148 -0.92 14.11 11.42
C THR A 148 -2.03 15.04 10.92
N GLU A 149 -1.78 15.77 9.84
CA GLU A 149 -2.72 16.72 9.24
C GLU A 149 -3.53 16.13 8.08
N TYR A 150 -3.26 14.88 7.71
CA TYR A 150 -3.89 14.25 6.56
C TYR A 150 -5.40 14.15 6.75
N THR A 151 -6.11 14.46 5.68
CA THR A 151 -7.54 14.38 5.57
C THR A 151 -7.96 13.11 4.83
N LEU A 152 -9.28 12.88 4.74
CA LEU A 152 -9.86 11.81 3.94
C LEU A 152 -9.40 11.94 2.48
N LEU A 153 -9.44 13.15 1.91
CA LEU A 153 -8.99 13.38 0.53
C LEU A 153 -7.50 13.09 0.35
N ASP A 154 -6.66 13.49 1.29
CA ASP A 154 -5.21 13.20 1.20
C ASP A 154 -4.96 11.69 1.13
N THR A 155 -5.67 10.91 1.95
CA THR A 155 -5.56 9.44 1.93
C THR A 155 -6.11 8.88 0.62
N MET A 156 -7.29 9.32 0.17
CA MET A 156 -7.88 8.88 -1.09
C MET A 156 -6.95 9.11 -2.29
N ILE A 157 -6.38 10.32 -2.42
CA ILE A 157 -5.48 10.65 -3.52
C ILE A 157 -4.14 9.90 -3.40
N MET A 158 -3.62 9.70 -2.18
CA MET A 158 -2.39 8.93 -1.97
C MET A 158 -2.54 7.47 -2.44
N GLU A 159 -3.67 6.84 -2.12
CA GLU A 159 -4.01 5.47 -2.55
C GLU A 159 -4.30 5.42 -4.05
N GLY A 160 -5.09 6.37 -4.57
CA GLY A 160 -5.44 6.45 -5.99
C GLY A 160 -4.22 6.63 -6.90
N LEU A 161 -3.26 7.48 -6.51
CA LEU A 161 -2.02 7.67 -7.26
C LEU A 161 -1.13 6.43 -7.23
N ALA A 162 -0.96 5.82 -6.06
CA ALA A 162 -0.15 4.60 -5.94
C ALA A 162 -0.69 3.49 -6.83
N GLU A 163 -2.01 3.37 -6.90
CA GLU A 163 -2.67 2.34 -7.69
C GLU A 163 -2.70 2.67 -9.19
N GLN A 164 -2.87 3.94 -9.56
CA GLN A 164 -2.74 4.36 -10.95
C GLN A 164 -1.29 4.23 -11.45
N ALA A 165 -0.29 4.41 -10.59
CA ALA A 165 1.11 4.16 -10.90
C ALA A 165 1.38 2.68 -11.20
N VAL A 166 0.70 1.75 -10.51
CA VAL A 166 0.70 0.32 -10.85
C VAL A 166 0.13 0.10 -12.25
N THR A 167 -1.00 0.75 -12.59
CA THR A 167 -1.59 0.69 -13.93
C THR A 167 -0.61 1.12 -15.01
N GLU A 168 0.03 2.29 -14.84
CA GLU A 168 0.94 2.89 -15.81
C GLU A 168 2.21 2.05 -16.01
N ARG A 169 2.74 1.48 -14.93
CA ARG A 169 3.98 0.72 -14.96
C ARG A 169 3.79 -0.71 -15.47
N TYR A 170 2.65 -1.32 -15.14
CA TYR A 170 2.32 -2.68 -15.49
C TYR A 170 1.05 -2.69 -16.35
N THR A 171 -0.08 -3.13 -15.80
CA THR A 171 -1.40 -3.10 -16.45
C THR A 171 -2.50 -3.03 -15.38
N GLU A 172 -3.72 -2.67 -15.78
CA GLU A 172 -4.88 -2.70 -14.87
C GLU A 172 -5.16 -4.07 -14.22
N LYS A 173 -4.67 -5.18 -14.81
CA LYS A 173 -4.81 -6.52 -14.23
C LYS A 173 -3.99 -6.72 -12.97
N ASN A 174 -2.99 -5.88 -12.76
CA ASN A 174 -2.09 -5.93 -11.61
C ASN A 174 -2.62 -5.14 -10.42
N ASN A 175 -3.70 -4.39 -10.64
CA ASN A 175 -4.26 -3.54 -9.63
C ASN A 175 -4.92 -4.35 -8.49
N ALA A 176 -5.02 -3.73 -7.33
CA ALA A 176 -5.73 -4.24 -6.19
C ALA A 176 -7.22 -4.43 -6.53
N PRO A 177 -7.87 -5.49 -6.01
CA PRO A 177 -9.25 -5.82 -6.38
C PRO A 177 -10.26 -4.67 -6.17
N TRP A 178 -10.03 -3.84 -5.15
CA TRP A 178 -10.92 -2.74 -4.78
C TRP A 178 -11.06 -1.65 -5.86
N THR A 179 -10.14 -1.59 -6.82
CA THR A 179 -10.23 -0.68 -7.98
C THR A 179 -11.43 -0.94 -8.87
N THR A 180 -12.00 -2.15 -8.80
CA THR A 180 -13.13 -2.60 -9.61
C THR A 180 -14.43 -2.75 -8.82
N TYR A 181 -14.43 -2.42 -7.52
CA TYR A 181 -15.61 -2.58 -6.66
C TYR A 181 -16.72 -1.59 -6.98
N LEU A 182 -16.39 -0.46 -7.59
CA LEU A 182 -17.35 0.56 -8.03
C LEU A 182 -17.11 0.85 -9.51
N SER A 183 -18.18 0.90 -10.28
CA SER A 183 -18.19 1.54 -11.61
C SER A 183 -17.93 3.04 -11.50
N LYS A 184 -17.60 3.70 -12.62
CA LYS A 184 -17.40 5.15 -12.65
C LYS A 184 -18.68 5.90 -12.23
N GLU A 185 -19.83 5.41 -12.64
CA GLU A 185 -21.14 5.98 -12.32
C GLU A 185 -21.46 5.88 -10.82
N GLU A 186 -21.18 4.72 -10.21
CA GLU A 186 -21.32 4.54 -8.75
C GLU A 186 -20.33 5.43 -7.99
N ALA A 187 -19.09 5.52 -8.45
CA ALA A 187 -18.10 6.42 -7.87
C ALA A 187 -18.58 7.88 -7.88
N LEU A 188 -19.11 8.37 -9.01
CA LEU A 188 -19.69 9.71 -9.11
C LEU A 188 -20.90 9.90 -8.17
N TYR A 189 -21.75 8.87 -8.03
CA TYR A 189 -22.88 8.90 -7.11
C TYR A 189 -22.41 9.07 -5.66
N TYR A 190 -21.49 8.22 -5.18
CA TYR A 190 -21.03 8.31 -3.78
C TYR A 190 -20.18 9.55 -3.53
N TRP A 191 -19.41 10.00 -4.53
CA TRP A 191 -18.70 11.26 -4.44
C TRP A 191 -19.64 12.43 -4.15
N ARG A 192 -20.66 12.62 -5.00
CA ARG A 192 -21.60 13.75 -4.90
C ARG A 192 -22.49 13.69 -3.65
N ASN A 193 -22.94 12.50 -3.28
CA ASN A 193 -23.97 12.35 -2.24
C ASN A 193 -23.41 12.04 -0.85
N VAL A 194 -22.14 11.61 -0.73
CA VAL A 194 -21.59 11.11 0.54
C VAL A 194 -20.25 11.74 0.89
N VAL A 195 -19.29 11.76 -0.03
CA VAL A 195 -17.88 11.99 0.32
C VAL A 195 -17.43 13.45 0.11
N HIS A 196 -17.94 14.13 -0.91
CA HIS A 196 -17.45 15.47 -1.31
C HIS A 196 -17.45 16.49 -0.16
N GLU A 197 -18.52 16.59 0.63
CA GLU A 197 -18.59 17.54 1.75
C GLU A 197 -17.75 17.12 2.98
N ARG A 198 -17.20 15.91 2.95
CA ARG A 198 -16.52 15.25 4.07
C ARG A 198 -15.02 15.03 3.80
N ILE A 199 -14.51 15.57 2.69
CA ILE A 199 -13.12 15.43 2.25
C ILE A 199 -12.08 15.92 3.27
N THR A 200 -12.45 16.87 4.14
CA THR A 200 -11.56 17.48 5.13
C THR A 200 -11.51 16.75 6.46
N ILE A 201 -12.28 15.66 6.64
CA ILE A 201 -12.26 14.86 7.86
C ILE A 201 -10.85 14.34 8.11
N LYS A 202 -10.33 14.57 9.31
CA LYS A 202 -8.96 14.21 9.69
C LYS A 202 -8.78 12.70 9.84
N ARG A 203 -7.62 12.22 9.41
CA ARG A 203 -7.14 10.84 9.59
C ARG A 203 -7.11 10.47 11.07
N GLY A 204 -7.48 9.22 11.37
CA GLY A 204 -7.52 8.68 12.73
C GLY A 204 -8.84 8.95 13.47
N THR A 205 -9.80 9.63 12.84
CA THR A 205 -11.17 9.70 13.36
C THR A 205 -11.98 8.48 12.93
N ARG A 206 -12.99 8.11 13.72
CA ARG A 206 -13.89 7.00 13.37
C ARG A 206 -14.61 7.23 12.04
N GLU A 207 -15.02 8.47 11.76
CA GLU A 207 -15.74 8.80 10.53
C GLU A 207 -14.83 8.65 9.29
N HIS A 208 -13.57 9.09 9.39
CA HIS A 208 -12.56 8.85 8.37
C HIS A 208 -12.47 7.35 8.03
N ASP A 209 -12.32 6.49 9.04
CA ASP A 209 -12.14 5.05 8.82
C ASP A 209 -13.42 4.38 8.27
N ILE A 210 -14.61 4.88 8.62
CA ILE A 210 -15.88 4.41 8.08
C ILE A 210 -15.98 4.71 6.58
N LEU A 211 -15.66 5.94 6.17
CA LEU A 211 -15.75 6.35 4.77
C LEU A 211 -14.63 5.74 3.93
N LEU A 212 -13.41 5.71 4.44
CA LEU A 212 -12.27 5.16 3.73
C LEU A 212 -12.45 3.66 3.47
N ASN A 213 -12.72 2.89 4.52
CA ASN A 213 -12.82 1.42 4.43
C ASN A 213 -14.20 0.94 3.96
N GLY A 214 -15.21 1.81 3.93
CA GLY A 214 -16.55 1.41 3.49
C GLY A 214 -17.27 0.52 4.51
N LEU A 215 -17.51 1.05 5.71
CA LEU A 215 -18.18 0.31 6.78
C LEU A 215 -19.69 0.63 6.85
N HIS A 216 -20.45 -0.24 7.50
CA HIS A 216 -21.91 -0.12 7.68
C HIS A 216 -22.66 -0.15 6.34
N SER A 217 -23.33 0.94 5.96
CA SER A 217 -24.12 1.06 4.74
C SER A 217 -23.31 1.53 3.53
N TYR A 218 -22.02 1.81 3.70
CA TYR A 218 -21.15 2.26 2.61
C TYR A 218 -20.52 1.07 1.89
N PRO A 219 -20.33 1.15 0.56
CA PRO A 219 -19.62 0.12 -0.19
C PRO A 219 -18.24 -0.09 0.38
N LYS A 220 -17.82 -1.34 0.45
CA LYS A 220 -16.48 -1.71 0.89
C LYS A 220 -15.39 -0.96 0.12
N MET A 221 -14.37 -0.49 0.82
CA MET A 221 -13.23 0.27 0.27
C MET A 221 -13.65 1.55 -0.48
N LEU A 222 -14.76 2.19 -0.06
CA LEU A 222 -15.33 3.36 -0.74
C LEU A 222 -14.28 4.45 -1.00
N GLY A 223 -13.55 4.91 0.02
CA GLY A 223 -12.57 5.98 -0.16
C GLY A 223 -11.43 5.58 -1.10
N TYR A 224 -10.91 4.35 -0.99
CA TYR A 224 -9.88 3.84 -1.89
C TYR A 224 -10.34 3.84 -3.34
N ALA A 225 -11.51 3.25 -3.62
CA ALA A 225 -12.08 3.18 -4.96
C ALA A 225 -12.36 4.58 -5.55
N LEU A 226 -12.91 5.50 -4.74
CA LEU A 226 -13.12 6.89 -5.16
C LEU A 226 -11.80 7.60 -5.50
N GLY A 227 -10.77 7.44 -4.65
CA GLY A 227 -9.45 7.99 -4.89
C GLY A 227 -8.85 7.55 -6.22
N PHE A 228 -8.94 6.25 -6.52
CA PHE A 228 -8.50 5.70 -7.80
C PHE A 228 -9.27 6.27 -8.99
N HIS A 229 -10.60 6.36 -8.92
CA HIS A 229 -11.40 6.94 -10.01
C HIS A 229 -11.11 8.43 -10.23
N ILE A 230 -10.92 9.22 -9.16
CA ILE A 230 -10.55 10.63 -9.25
C ILE A 230 -9.21 10.79 -9.97
N VAL A 231 -8.20 10.03 -9.54
CA VAL A 231 -6.85 10.09 -10.14
C VAL A 231 -6.87 9.61 -11.60
N LYS A 232 -7.58 8.51 -11.89
CA LYS A 232 -7.73 7.99 -13.25
C LYS A 232 -8.38 9.02 -14.19
N ASP A 233 -9.34 9.80 -13.70
CA ASP A 233 -9.98 10.88 -14.45
C ASP A 233 -9.03 12.06 -14.72
N CYS A 234 -8.04 12.31 -13.85
CA CYS A 234 -6.99 13.31 -14.07
C CYS A 234 -5.97 12.85 -15.13
N VAL A 235 -5.46 11.62 -14.99
CA VAL A 235 -4.42 11.05 -15.88
C VAL A 235 -4.93 10.87 -17.32
N ALA A 236 -6.24 10.70 -17.52
CA ALA A 236 -6.84 10.63 -18.85
C ALA A 236 -6.70 11.92 -19.69
N LEU A 237 -6.30 13.05 -19.09
CA LEU A 237 -6.19 14.37 -19.73
C LEU A 237 -4.74 14.86 -19.91
N GLU A 238 -3.81 13.95 -20.21
CA GLU A 238 -2.38 14.22 -20.49
C GLU A 238 -1.47 14.43 -19.27
N GLU A 239 -1.91 14.01 -18.07
CA GLU A 239 -1.06 13.93 -16.87
C GLU A 239 -0.60 12.48 -16.64
N ASP A 240 0.52 12.27 -15.93
CA ASP A 240 0.95 10.95 -15.46
C ASP A 240 1.11 10.96 -13.93
N THR A 241 1.17 9.78 -13.29
CA THR A 241 1.30 9.73 -11.82
C THR A 241 2.59 10.39 -11.32
N LEU A 242 3.63 10.48 -12.16
CA LEU A 242 4.89 11.13 -11.84
C LEU A 242 4.73 12.66 -11.75
N SER A 243 3.98 13.29 -12.67
CA SER A 243 3.71 14.74 -12.65
C SER A 243 2.84 15.13 -11.44
N LEU A 244 1.93 14.25 -11.04
CA LEU A 244 1.02 14.48 -9.91
C LEU A 244 1.65 14.18 -8.53
N LEU A 245 2.84 13.57 -8.49
CA LEU A 245 3.43 13.03 -7.27
C LEU A 245 3.64 14.09 -6.16
N SER A 246 4.02 15.31 -6.56
CA SER A 246 4.26 16.46 -5.65
C SER A 246 3.05 17.38 -5.47
N ILE A 247 1.96 17.15 -6.21
CA ILE A 247 0.80 18.03 -6.21
C ILE A 247 -0.11 17.73 -5.02
N ASP A 248 -0.63 18.79 -4.40
CA ASP A 248 -1.58 18.70 -3.28
C ASP A 248 -2.87 17.98 -3.69
N ALA A 249 -3.47 17.25 -2.75
CA ALA A 249 -4.65 16.44 -3.02
C ALA A 249 -5.86 17.27 -3.51
N LYS A 250 -6.02 18.52 -3.04
CA LYS A 250 -7.08 19.42 -3.51
C LYS A 250 -6.84 19.92 -4.92
N GLU A 251 -5.58 20.19 -5.27
CA GLU A 251 -5.22 20.61 -6.62
C GLU A 251 -5.40 19.47 -7.62
N ILE A 252 -5.03 18.23 -7.25
CA ILE A 252 -5.32 17.04 -8.06
C ILE A 252 -6.83 16.88 -8.25
N LEU A 253 -7.63 17.01 -7.19
CA LEU A 253 -9.08 16.98 -7.32
C LEU A 253 -9.61 18.09 -8.26
N GLY A 254 -9.00 19.28 -8.22
CA GLY A 254 -9.31 20.40 -9.11
C GLY A 254 -8.98 20.14 -10.58
N LYS A 255 -8.11 19.16 -10.89
CA LYS A 255 -7.80 18.70 -12.25
C LYS A 255 -8.77 17.60 -12.75
N ALA A 256 -9.57 17.00 -11.87
CA ALA A 256 -10.46 15.89 -12.23
C ALA A 256 -11.74 16.37 -12.93
N ASN A 257 -11.90 16.04 -14.22
CA ASN A 257 -12.96 16.54 -15.09
C ASN A 257 -14.39 16.28 -14.60
N THR A 258 -14.67 15.05 -14.14
CA THR A 258 -16.03 14.57 -13.85
C THR A 258 -16.40 14.63 -12.37
N PHE A 259 -15.39 14.80 -11.50
CA PHE A 259 -15.54 14.85 -10.04
C PHE A 259 -15.75 16.28 -9.50
N HIS A 260 -16.02 17.24 -10.37
CA HIS A 260 -16.54 18.54 -9.94
C HIS A 260 -18.00 18.42 -9.49
N VAL A 261 -18.32 19.08 -8.37
CA VAL A 261 -19.70 19.24 -7.93
C VAL A 261 -20.20 20.59 -8.46
N PRO A 262 -21.36 20.62 -9.14
CA PRO A 262 -21.96 21.87 -9.64
C PRO A 262 -22.42 22.81 -8.53
#